data_AF-A0A2T6E167-F1
#
_entry.id   AF-A0A2T6E167-F1
#
_cell.length_a   1.000
_cell.length_b   1.000
_cell.length_c   1.000
_cell.angle_alpha   90.00
_cell.angle_beta   90.00
_cell.angle_gamma   90.00
#
_symmetry.space_group_name_H-M   'P 1'
#
loop_
_entity.id
_entity.type
_entity.pdbx_description
1 polymer ?
#
loop_
_entity_poly.entity_id
_entity_poly.type
_entity_poly.pdbx_seq_one_letter_code
_entity_poly.pdbx_strand_id
1 'polypeptide(L)'
;MKIKLAVLGMLTAVAAFAAETAPLSFNAVLSMGQDRRFGIATEGGNHSAWLSLGNDFEGYKLKAYDSATQVLTVEKDGQEFALPIAGGTIKTLDTKATVQQATDVLNKMKFEQMLGKMIDQQKQAAVAMSKQMMAQMGGKVSPEDFAAFQTKLMDALWSELKPEEMKSDVAKIYSELFTAEELRGLSDFYATPAGTAMIDKQPQMQQRMMEVMMPRMMKAMPKIQSLSQQFAQEQAAKAQGPSTPTPTPAAKPQG
;
A
#
# COMPACT_ATOMS: atom_id res chain seq x y z
N MET A 1 -60.00 41.23 -3.01
CA MET A 1 -59.62 39.83 -2.71
C MET A 1 -58.15 39.82 -2.32
N LYS A 2 -57.83 39.28 -1.15
CA LYS A 2 -56.49 39.28 -0.53
C LYS A 2 -55.71 38.06 -1.02
N ILE A 3 -54.47 38.23 -1.50
CA ILE A 3 -53.48 37.14 -1.53
C ILE A 3 -52.17 37.69 -0.98
N LYS A 4 -51.73 37.07 0.12
CA LYS A 4 -50.47 37.31 0.82
C LYS A 4 -49.36 36.61 0.02
N LEU A 5 -48.23 37.29 -0.20
CA LEU A 5 -46.97 36.62 -0.44
C LEU A 5 -45.92 37.26 0.49
N ALA A 6 -45.66 36.58 1.60
CA ALA A 6 -44.58 36.91 2.51
C ALA A 6 -43.30 36.32 1.92
N VAL A 7 -42.44 37.17 1.35
CA VAL A 7 -41.04 36.81 1.10
C VAL A 7 -40.25 37.32 2.29
N LEU A 8 -39.98 36.40 3.21
CA LEU A 8 -39.05 36.57 4.32
C LEU A 8 -37.64 36.65 3.73
N GLY A 9 -37.18 37.87 3.44
CA GLY A 9 -35.78 38.13 3.14
C GLY A 9 -34.95 37.89 4.39
N MET A 10 -34.38 36.69 4.50
CA MET A 10 -33.35 36.41 5.50
C MET A 10 -32.11 37.22 5.12
N LEU A 11 -31.95 38.38 5.75
CA LEU A 11 -30.74 39.17 5.73
C LEU A 11 -29.61 38.30 6.29
N THR A 12 -28.81 37.69 5.41
CA THR A 12 -27.47 37.26 5.78
C THR A 12 -26.67 38.53 6.07
N ALA A 13 -26.37 38.74 7.35
CA ALA A 13 -25.49 39.81 7.80
C ALA A 13 -24.08 39.55 7.26
N VAL A 14 -23.82 40.00 6.04
CA VAL A 14 -22.46 40.32 5.62
C VAL A 14 -22.11 41.60 6.38
N ALA A 15 -21.45 41.46 7.53
CA ALA A 15 -20.82 42.59 8.18
C ALA A 15 -19.78 43.13 7.19
N ALA A 16 -20.11 44.24 6.53
CA ALA A 16 -19.18 45.02 5.74
C ALA A 16 -18.18 45.65 6.70
N PHE A 17 -17.11 44.92 7.03
CA PHE A 17 -15.93 45.51 7.63
C PHE A 17 -15.24 46.37 6.56
N ALA A 18 -14.96 47.62 6.93
CA ALA A 18 -14.19 48.54 6.12
C ALA A 18 -12.84 47.90 5.74
N ALA A 19 -12.42 48.15 4.50
CA ALA A 19 -11.31 47.50 3.82
C ALA A 19 -9.94 47.83 4.42
N GLU A 20 -9.62 47.24 5.56
CA GLU A 20 -8.24 47.05 5.99
C GLU A 20 -7.95 45.57 5.87
N THR A 21 -7.28 45.18 4.78
CA THR A 21 -6.86 43.80 4.55
C THR A 21 -5.58 43.58 5.35
N ALA A 22 -5.56 42.61 6.26
CA ALA A 22 -4.31 42.21 6.89
C ALA A 22 -3.30 41.82 5.78
N PRO A 23 -2.00 42.16 5.91
CA PRO A 23 -0.95 41.85 4.93
C PRO A 23 -0.55 40.36 5.00
N LEU A 24 -1.55 39.49 5.11
CA LEU A 24 -1.47 38.05 5.27
C LEU A 24 -2.31 37.39 4.18
N SER A 25 -1.78 36.30 3.65
CA SER A 25 -2.47 35.39 2.76
C SER A 25 -2.79 34.09 3.50
N PHE A 26 -4.04 33.66 3.43
CA PHE A 26 -4.46 32.36 3.94
C PHE A 26 -4.37 31.34 2.81
N ASN A 27 -3.41 30.43 2.91
CA ASN A 27 -2.95 29.65 1.77
C ASN A 27 -3.38 28.18 1.81
N ALA A 28 -3.62 27.61 2.99
CA ALA A 28 -3.99 26.20 3.10
C ALA A 28 -4.73 25.86 4.39
N VAL A 29 -5.58 24.82 4.30
CA VAL A 29 -6.18 24.13 5.46
C VAL A 29 -5.77 22.67 5.42
N LEU A 30 -5.25 22.18 6.52
CA LEU A 30 -5.00 20.76 6.76
C LEU A 30 -6.07 20.25 7.74
N SER A 31 -6.85 19.25 7.34
CA SER A 31 -7.87 18.63 8.19
C SER A 31 -7.41 17.24 8.62
N MET A 32 -7.40 16.97 9.92
CA MET A 32 -7.07 15.67 10.54
C MET A 32 -8.24 15.25 11.42
N GLY A 33 -9.31 14.73 10.81
CA GLY A 33 -10.57 14.47 11.51
C GLY A 33 -11.26 15.77 11.97
N GLN A 34 -11.43 15.95 13.29
CA GLN A 34 -11.98 17.18 13.87
C GLN A 34 -10.94 18.29 14.00
N ASP A 35 -9.66 17.94 14.00
CA ASP A 35 -8.58 18.91 14.14
C ASP A 35 -8.29 19.58 12.81
N ARG A 36 -8.14 20.90 12.84
CA ARG A 36 -7.75 21.71 11.68
C ARG A 36 -6.46 22.46 11.97
N ARG A 37 -5.65 22.61 10.93
CA ARG A 37 -4.46 23.46 10.93
C ARG A 37 -4.48 24.39 9.72
N PHE A 38 -3.87 25.55 9.88
CA PHE A 38 -3.93 26.64 8.91
C PHE A 38 -2.51 27.05 8.49
N GLY A 39 -2.30 27.17 7.19
CA GLY A 39 -1.09 27.72 6.59
C GLY A 39 -1.33 29.15 6.17
N ILE A 40 -0.59 30.09 6.76
CA ILE A 40 -0.66 31.52 6.49
C ILE A 40 0.70 31.96 5.95
N ALA A 41 0.72 32.98 5.09
CA ALA A 41 1.97 33.64 4.71
C ALA A 41 1.82 35.16 4.72
N THR A 42 2.94 35.86 4.80
CA THR A 42 3.00 37.30 4.54
C THR A 42 3.04 37.57 3.03
N GLU A 43 2.72 38.78 2.59
CA GLU A 43 2.94 39.20 1.19
C GLU A 43 4.43 39.11 0.76
N GLY A 44 5.36 39.19 1.73
CA GLY A 44 6.81 39.05 1.51
C GLY A 44 7.30 37.60 1.34
N GLY A 45 6.40 36.61 1.35
CA GLY A 45 6.73 35.20 1.13
C GLY A 45 7.22 34.44 2.37
N ASN A 46 7.17 35.03 3.57
CA ASN A 46 7.41 34.29 4.80
C ASN A 46 6.18 33.43 5.14
N HIS A 47 6.39 32.13 5.40
CA HIS A 47 5.32 31.15 5.63
C HIS A 47 5.26 30.71 7.09
N SER A 48 4.06 30.52 7.62
CA SER A 48 3.85 29.90 8.94
C SER A 48 4.08 28.40 8.88
N ALA A 49 4.42 27.79 10.03
CA ALA A 49 4.14 26.38 10.26
C ALA A 49 2.61 26.13 10.27
N TRP A 50 2.19 24.87 10.40
CA TRP A 50 0.76 24.53 10.55
C TRP A 50 0.21 25.03 11.90
N LEU A 51 -0.59 26.09 11.89
CA LEU A 51 -1.12 26.76 13.09
C LEU A 51 -2.50 26.23 13.48
N SER A 52 -2.82 26.26 14.77
CA SER A 52 -4.17 26.01 15.31
C SER A 52 -4.87 27.32 15.67
N LEU A 53 -6.19 27.27 15.88
CA LEU A 53 -6.90 28.39 16.51
C LEU A 53 -6.27 28.71 17.89
N GLY A 54 -6.12 30.00 18.18
CA GLY A 54 -5.45 30.53 19.36
C GLY A 54 -3.95 30.80 19.19
N ASN A 55 -3.31 30.23 18.15
CA ASN A 55 -1.92 30.54 17.82
C ASN A 55 -1.77 31.92 17.16
N ASP A 56 -0.54 32.42 17.12
CA ASP A 56 -0.18 33.73 16.59
C ASP A 56 0.80 33.60 15.42
N PHE A 57 0.70 34.50 14.46
CA PHE A 57 1.66 34.68 13.37
C PHE A 57 1.77 36.15 13.00
N GLU A 58 2.98 36.72 13.06
CA GLU A 58 3.24 38.15 12.75
C GLU A 58 2.39 39.12 13.60
N GLY A 59 2.04 38.71 14.83
CA GLY A 59 1.18 39.45 15.75
C GLY A 59 -0.32 39.31 15.47
N TYR A 60 -0.72 38.39 14.58
CA TYR A 60 -2.11 38.07 14.30
C TYR A 60 -2.49 36.74 14.94
N LYS A 61 -3.45 36.78 15.87
CA LYS A 61 -3.99 35.61 16.55
C LYS A 61 -5.11 34.99 15.73
N LEU A 62 -5.07 33.68 15.51
CA LEU A 62 -6.13 32.94 14.82
C LEU A 62 -7.33 32.75 15.75
N LYS A 63 -8.51 33.25 15.38
CA LYS A 63 -9.70 33.26 16.25
C LYS A 63 -10.72 32.20 15.89
N ALA A 64 -11.11 32.15 14.62
CA ALA A 64 -12.17 31.29 14.13
C ALA A 64 -11.96 30.93 12.66
N TYR A 65 -12.56 29.83 12.22
CA TYR A 65 -12.57 29.43 10.81
C TYR A 65 -13.98 29.00 10.42
N ASP A 66 -14.52 29.61 9.38
CA ASP A 66 -15.78 29.20 8.75
C ASP A 66 -15.48 28.23 7.60
N SER A 67 -15.91 26.98 7.74
CA SER A 67 -15.71 25.96 6.73
C SER A 67 -16.60 26.10 5.49
N ALA A 68 -17.75 26.76 5.60
CA ALA A 68 -18.67 26.95 4.48
C ALA A 68 -18.17 28.06 3.54
N THR A 69 -17.61 29.13 4.10
CA THR A 69 -17.11 30.28 3.35
C THR A 69 -15.59 30.26 3.15
N GLN A 70 -14.88 29.34 3.82
CA GLN A 70 -13.43 29.21 3.78
C GLN A 70 -12.69 30.47 4.21
N VAL A 71 -13.22 31.13 5.25
CA VAL A 71 -12.68 32.36 5.81
C VAL A 71 -12.06 32.06 7.17
N LEU A 72 -10.79 32.43 7.33
CA LEU A 72 -10.10 32.44 8.60
C LEU A 72 -10.16 33.85 9.21
N THR A 73 -10.69 33.96 10.43
CA THR A 73 -10.68 35.21 11.20
C THR A 73 -9.41 35.29 12.03
N VAL A 74 -8.66 36.36 11.86
CA VAL A 74 -7.49 36.69 12.66
C VAL A 74 -7.66 38.01 13.39
N GLU A 75 -7.05 38.17 14.55
CA GLU A 75 -7.15 39.38 15.38
C GLU A 75 -5.77 39.96 15.65
N LYS A 76 -5.64 41.28 15.53
CA LYS A 76 -4.46 42.03 15.97
C LYS A 76 -4.91 43.32 16.63
N ASP A 77 -4.38 43.61 17.81
CA ASP A 77 -4.68 44.83 18.58
C ASP A 77 -6.19 45.09 18.79
N GLY A 78 -6.99 44.01 18.91
CA GLY A 78 -8.44 44.07 19.10
C GLY A 78 -9.26 44.29 17.81
N GLN A 79 -8.60 44.38 16.65
CA GLN A 79 -9.25 44.45 15.35
C GLN A 79 -9.24 43.07 14.68
N GLU A 80 -10.40 42.64 14.20
CA GLU A 80 -10.56 41.38 13.47
C GLU A 80 -10.46 41.58 11.95
N PHE A 81 -9.78 40.64 11.29
CA PHE A 81 -9.55 40.61 9.85
C PHE A 81 -10.03 39.28 9.30
N ALA A 82 -10.77 39.34 8.20
CA ALA A 82 -11.22 38.16 7.47
C ALA A 82 -10.21 37.81 6.37
N LEU A 83 -9.61 36.63 6.46
CA LEU A 83 -8.71 36.09 5.44
C LEU A 83 -9.45 35.00 4.64
N PRO A 84 -10.04 35.32 3.48
CA PRO A 84 -10.53 34.29 2.58
C PRO A 84 -9.36 33.47 2.03
N ILE A 85 -9.57 32.18 1.79
CA ILE A 85 -8.52 31.33 1.22
C ILE A 85 -8.09 31.88 -0.15
N ALA A 86 -6.81 32.21 -0.28
CA ALA A 86 -6.24 32.78 -1.50
C ALA A 86 -6.05 31.66 -2.53
N GLY A 87 -7.14 31.21 -3.16
CA GLY A 87 -7.14 30.45 -4.42
C GLY A 87 -6.09 29.34 -4.56
N GLY A 88 -5.80 28.61 -3.49
CA GLY A 88 -4.76 27.57 -3.42
C GLY A 88 -5.28 26.36 -2.66
N THR A 89 -5.65 25.33 -3.42
CA THR A 89 -5.96 23.95 -3.04
C THR A 89 -6.29 23.70 -1.56
N ILE A 90 -7.57 23.50 -1.25
CA ILE A 90 -7.96 22.69 -0.10
C ILE A 90 -7.27 21.33 -0.27
N LYS A 91 -6.27 21.01 0.55
CA LYS A 91 -5.81 19.62 0.69
C LYS A 91 -6.86 18.88 1.52
N THR A 92 -7.97 18.53 0.87
CA THR A 92 -8.91 17.53 1.39
C THR A 92 -8.25 16.17 1.30
N LEU A 93 -7.65 15.74 2.41
CA LEU A 93 -7.04 14.43 2.59
C LEU A 93 -8.02 13.26 2.35
N ASP A 94 -9.33 13.48 2.43
CA ASP A 94 -10.37 12.43 2.35
C ASP A 94 -11.15 12.39 1.02
N THR A 95 -10.61 12.94 -0.07
CA THR A 95 -11.30 12.83 -1.36
C THR A 95 -11.17 11.40 -1.90
N LYS A 96 -12.29 10.74 -2.21
CA LYS A 96 -12.30 9.41 -2.83
C LYS A 96 -11.42 9.41 -4.08
N ALA A 97 -10.49 8.47 -4.18
CA ALA A 97 -9.66 8.30 -5.35
C ALA A 97 -10.47 7.91 -6.58
N THR A 98 -9.99 8.31 -7.76
CA THR A 98 -10.53 7.84 -9.04
C THR A 98 -9.72 6.65 -9.55
N VAL A 99 -10.36 5.81 -10.37
CA VAL A 99 -9.67 4.70 -11.07
C VAL A 99 -8.54 5.23 -11.95
N GLN A 100 -8.68 6.43 -12.52
CA GLN A 100 -7.63 7.06 -13.32
C GLN A 100 -6.39 7.38 -12.48
N GLN A 101 -6.56 7.97 -11.29
CA GLN A 101 -5.44 8.26 -10.39
C GLN A 101 -4.70 6.98 -9.98
N ALA A 102 -5.45 5.90 -9.69
CA ALA A 102 -4.87 4.60 -9.40
C ALA A 102 -4.12 4.01 -10.61
N THR A 103 -4.69 4.16 -11.81
CA THR A 103 -4.08 3.71 -13.07
C THR A 103 -2.74 4.41 -13.30
N ASP A 104 -2.66 5.70 -13.02
CA ASP A 104 -1.42 6.48 -13.15
C ASP A 104 -0.33 5.96 -12.19
N VAL A 105 -0.68 5.65 -10.94
CA VAL A 105 0.24 5.02 -9.98
C VAL A 105 0.74 3.68 -10.49
N LEU A 106 -0.14 2.80 -10.96
CA LEU A 106 0.23 1.48 -11.49
C LEU A 106 1.15 1.58 -12.72
N ASN A 107 0.94 2.60 -13.57
CA ASN A 107 1.82 2.89 -14.69
C ASN A 107 3.23 3.28 -14.21
N LYS A 108 3.33 4.18 -13.22
CA LYS A 108 4.61 4.59 -12.64
C LYS A 108 5.32 3.43 -11.95
N MET A 109 4.56 2.54 -11.33
CA MET A 109 5.05 1.29 -10.73
C MET A 109 5.45 0.23 -11.77
N LYS A 110 5.21 0.47 -13.07
CA LYS A 110 5.48 -0.46 -14.17
C LYS A 110 4.73 -1.80 -13.98
N PHE A 111 3.48 -1.73 -13.54
CA PHE A 111 2.65 -2.91 -13.21
C PHE A 111 2.62 -3.96 -14.33
N GLU A 112 2.32 -3.56 -15.57
CA GLU A 112 2.29 -4.48 -16.72
C GLU A 112 3.64 -5.17 -16.94
N GLN A 113 4.74 -4.43 -16.83
CA GLN A 113 6.08 -4.98 -16.98
C GLN A 113 6.40 -5.98 -15.86
N MET A 114 6.03 -5.66 -14.61
CA MET A 114 6.22 -6.57 -13.47
C MET A 114 5.36 -7.83 -13.62
N LEU A 115 4.09 -7.68 -14.01
CA LEU A 115 3.18 -8.80 -14.23
C LEU A 115 3.69 -9.70 -15.36
N GLY A 116 4.09 -9.12 -16.49
CA GLY A 116 4.67 -9.87 -17.61
C GLY A 116 5.92 -10.66 -17.20
N LYS A 117 6.86 -10.03 -16.48
CA LYS A 117 8.05 -10.73 -15.94
C LYS A 117 7.68 -11.87 -14.99
N MET A 118 6.68 -11.66 -14.13
CA MET A 118 6.23 -12.68 -13.19
C MET A 118 5.62 -13.88 -13.93
N ILE A 119 4.79 -13.64 -14.94
CA ILE A 119 4.21 -14.66 -15.81
C ILE A 119 5.31 -15.44 -16.54
N ASP A 120 6.27 -14.74 -17.15
CA ASP A 120 7.39 -15.36 -17.86
C ASP A 120 8.22 -16.24 -16.93
N GLN A 121 8.53 -15.76 -15.72
CA GLN A 121 9.27 -16.51 -14.73
C GLN A 121 8.50 -17.77 -14.29
N GLN A 122 7.19 -17.66 -14.07
CA GLN A 122 6.35 -18.80 -13.69
C GLN A 122 6.25 -19.84 -14.82
N LYS A 123 6.12 -19.38 -16.07
CA LYS A 123 6.13 -20.25 -17.26
C LYS A 123 7.45 -21.00 -17.38
N GLN A 124 8.59 -20.30 -17.23
CA GLN A 124 9.91 -20.93 -17.26
C GLN A 124 10.08 -21.96 -16.14
N ALA A 125 9.63 -21.65 -14.93
CA ALA A 125 9.66 -22.58 -13.81
C ALA A 125 8.80 -23.82 -14.05
N ALA A 126 7.58 -23.65 -14.58
CA ALA A 126 6.69 -24.75 -14.94
C ALA A 126 7.31 -25.68 -15.99
N VAL A 127 7.88 -25.10 -17.06
CA VAL A 127 8.58 -25.87 -18.10
C VAL A 127 9.79 -26.63 -17.53
N ALA A 128 10.59 -26.00 -16.67
CA ALA A 128 11.74 -26.66 -16.05
C ALA A 128 11.31 -27.84 -15.15
N MET A 129 10.29 -27.62 -14.31
CA MET A 129 9.73 -28.67 -13.44
C MET A 129 9.16 -29.84 -14.25
N SER A 130 8.48 -29.52 -15.35
CA SER A 130 7.90 -30.49 -16.27
C SER A 130 8.95 -31.35 -16.98
N LYS A 131 10.03 -30.74 -17.47
CA LYS A 131 11.17 -31.49 -18.04
C LYS A 131 11.78 -32.44 -17.01
N GLN A 132 11.94 -32.00 -15.76
CA GLN A 132 12.47 -32.84 -14.70
C GLN A 132 11.53 -34.01 -14.37
N MET A 133 10.22 -33.77 -14.30
CA MET A 133 9.23 -34.82 -14.06
C MET A 133 9.19 -35.85 -15.19
N MET A 134 9.25 -35.40 -16.45
CA MET A 134 9.29 -36.29 -17.61
C MET A 134 10.57 -37.13 -17.67
N ALA A 135 11.71 -36.55 -17.30
CA ALA A 135 12.97 -37.29 -17.20
C ALA A 135 12.90 -38.43 -16.15
N GLN A 136 12.09 -38.27 -15.10
CA GLN A 136 11.87 -39.29 -14.07
C GLN A 136 10.82 -40.34 -14.46
N MET A 137 9.80 -39.97 -15.23
CA MET A 137 8.68 -40.86 -15.58
C MET A 137 8.95 -41.79 -16.77
N GLY A 138 10.04 -41.61 -17.52
CA GLY A 138 10.42 -42.51 -18.62
C GLY A 138 9.37 -42.65 -19.72
N GLY A 139 8.55 -41.61 -19.93
CA GLY A 139 7.41 -41.63 -20.85
C GLY A 139 7.80 -41.61 -22.33
N LYS A 140 6.89 -42.08 -23.20
CA LYS A 140 7.04 -42.11 -24.67
C LYS A 140 6.93 -40.74 -25.36
N VAL A 141 6.59 -39.69 -24.62
CA VAL A 141 6.46 -38.33 -25.14
C VAL A 141 7.81 -37.64 -24.98
N SER A 142 8.30 -36.98 -26.04
CA SER A 142 9.55 -36.25 -25.97
C SER A 142 9.46 -35.10 -24.94
N PRO A 143 10.53 -34.80 -24.19
CA PRO A 143 10.56 -33.66 -23.28
C PRO A 143 10.25 -32.33 -23.98
N GLU A 144 10.65 -32.20 -25.25
CA GLU A 144 10.40 -31.01 -26.07
C GLU A 144 8.91 -30.84 -26.40
N ASP A 145 8.23 -31.90 -26.85
CA ASP A 145 6.80 -31.83 -27.21
C ASP A 145 5.93 -31.55 -25.98
N PHE A 146 6.28 -32.15 -24.84
CA PHE A 146 5.58 -31.92 -23.59
C PHE A 146 5.80 -30.50 -23.06
N ALA A 147 7.02 -29.97 -23.15
CA ALA A 147 7.32 -28.58 -22.80
C ALA A 147 6.59 -27.58 -23.72
N ALA A 148 6.49 -27.87 -25.02
CA ALA A 148 5.75 -27.06 -25.98
C ALA A 148 4.24 -27.08 -25.67
N PHE A 149 3.68 -28.26 -25.36
CA PHE A 149 2.29 -28.39 -24.93
C PHE A 149 2.01 -27.61 -23.63
N GLN A 150 2.87 -27.72 -22.62
CA GLN A 150 2.71 -26.94 -21.39
C GLN A 150 2.81 -25.44 -21.61
N THR A 151 3.74 -25.00 -22.46
CA THR A 151 3.84 -23.59 -22.87
C THR A 151 2.52 -23.11 -23.45
N LYS A 152 1.95 -23.87 -24.38
CA LYS A 152 0.66 -23.56 -25.02
C LYS A 152 -0.50 -23.56 -24.02
N LEU A 153 -0.50 -24.49 -23.06
CA LEU A 153 -1.51 -24.54 -21.99
C LEU A 153 -1.44 -23.31 -21.10
N MET A 154 -0.23 -22.92 -20.67
CA MET A 154 -0.04 -21.72 -19.86
C MET A 154 -0.43 -20.46 -20.62
N ASP A 155 -0.03 -20.34 -21.89
CA ASP A 155 -0.40 -19.19 -22.73
C ASP A 155 -1.92 -19.08 -22.88
N ALA A 156 -2.62 -20.20 -23.05
CA ALA A 156 -4.09 -20.21 -23.08
C ALA A 156 -4.69 -19.73 -21.74
N LEU A 157 -4.23 -20.26 -20.60
CA LEU A 157 -4.71 -19.83 -19.28
C LEU A 157 -4.44 -18.33 -19.03
N TRP A 158 -3.26 -17.82 -19.40
CA TRP A 158 -2.92 -16.41 -19.23
C TRP A 158 -3.71 -15.50 -20.16
N SER A 159 -4.01 -15.95 -21.37
CA SER A 159 -4.86 -15.19 -22.30
C SER A 159 -6.28 -15.01 -21.75
N GLU A 160 -6.82 -16.02 -21.05
CA GLU A 160 -8.13 -15.96 -20.40
C GLU A 160 -8.17 -15.05 -19.17
N LEU A 161 -7.02 -14.82 -18.53
CA LEU A 161 -6.92 -13.88 -17.41
C LEU A 161 -6.95 -12.42 -17.86
N LYS A 162 -6.90 -12.15 -19.17
CA LYS A 162 -7.04 -10.83 -19.77
C LYS A 162 -6.19 -9.77 -19.05
N PRO A 163 -4.87 -9.75 -19.25
CA PRO A 163 -3.95 -8.91 -18.50
C PRO A 163 -4.29 -7.40 -18.51
N GLU A 164 -4.93 -6.92 -19.58
CA GLU A 164 -5.43 -5.54 -19.66
C GLU A 164 -6.58 -5.26 -18.68
N GLU A 165 -7.49 -6.23 -18.49
CA GLU A 165 -8.57 -6.14 -17.50
C GLU A 165 -8.01 -6.23 -16.08
N MET A 166 -6.97 -7.04 -15.84
CA MET A 166 -6.33 -7.15 -14.52
C MET A 166 -5.82 -5.81 -14.00
N LYS A 167 -5.21 -4.99 -14.87
CA LYS A 167 -4.74 -3.65 -14.47
C LYS A 167 -5.91 -2.76 -14.06
N SER A 168 -7.02 -2.81 -14.79
CA SER A 168 -8.25 -2.07 -14.45
C SER A 168 -8.83 -2.53 -13.10
N ASP A 169 -8.87 -3.84 -12.86
CA ASP A 169 -9.34 -4.39 -11.58
C ASP A 169 -8.45 -3.98 -10.41
N VAL A 170 -7.13 -4.03 -10.57
CA VAL A 170 -6.18 -3.56 -9.56
C VAL A 170 -6.30 -2.04 -9.36
N ALA A 171 -6.49 -1.26 -10.43
CA ALA A 171 -6.70 0.18 -10.32
C ALA A 171 -7.99 0.49 -9.54
N LYS A 172 -9.06 -0.28 -9.77
CA LYS A 172 -10.30 -0.16 -9.00
C LYS A 172 -10.07 -0.45 -7.51
N ILE A 173 -9.38 -1.53 -7.18
CA ILE A 173 -9.01 -1.86 -5.80
C ILE A 173 -8.21 -0.73 -5.15
N TYR A 174 -7.21 -0.18 -5.85
CA TYR A 174 -6.44 0.96 -5.36
C TYR A 174 -7.32 2.20 -5.13
N SER A 175 -8.28 2.48 -6.03
CA SER A 175 -9.20 3.62 -5.86
C SER A 175 -10.20 3.44 -4.70
N GLU A 176 -10.42 2.20 -4.26
CA GLU A 176 -11.29 1.88 -3.11
C GLU A 176 -10.51 1.90 -1.78
N LEU A 177 -9.21 1.56 -1.80
CA LEU A 177 -8.38 1.46 -0.61
C LEU A 177 -7.61 2.74 -0.27
N PHE A 178 -7.27 3.55 -1.26
CA PHE A 178 -6.48 4.77 -1.08
C PHE A 178 -7.31 6.02 -1.36
N THR A 179 -6.94 7.11 -0.69
CA THR A 179 -7.45 8.45 -0.98
C THR A 179 -6.80 9.04 -2.23
N ALA A 180 -7.43 10.06 -2.82
CA ALA A 180 -6.89 10.77 -3.97
C ALA A 180 -5.52 11.44 -3.69
N GLU A 181 -5.25 11.84 -2.44
CA GLU A 181 -3.97 12.44 -2.06
C GLU A 181 -2.88 11.38 -1.86
N GLU A 182 -3.19 10.23 -1.25
CA GLU A 182 -2.23 9.12 -1.13
C GLU A 182 -1.80 8.59 -2.50
N LEU A 183 -2.74 8.40 -3.43
CA LEU A 183 -2.40 8.00 -4.80
C LEU A 183 -1.57 9.07 -5.51
N ARG A 184 -1.87 10.36 -5.31
CA ARG A 184 -1.06 11.44 -5.86
C ARG A 184 0.37 11.40 -5.29
N GLY A 185 0.51 11.27 -3.98
CA GLY A 185 1.81 11.19 -3.32
C GLY A 185 2.63 9.97 -3.78
N LEU A 186 1.99 8.82 -3.95
CA LEU A 186 2.62 7.64 -4.55
C LEU A 186 3.07 7.90 -5.99
N SER A 187 2.20 8.49 -6.81
CA SER A 187 2.51 8.83 -8.21
C SER A 187 3.70 9.78 -8.30
N ASP A 188 3.70 10.84 -7.49
CA ASP A 188 4.78 11.84 -7.41
C ASP A 188 6.10 11.18 -6.97
N PHE A 189 6.06 10.34 -5.94
CA PHE A 189 7.24 9.62 -5.47
C PHE A 189 7.82 8.68 -6.54
N TYR A 190 7.00 7.84 -7.17
CA TYR A 190 7.47 6.91 -8.20
C TYR A 190 7.91 7.61 -9.49
N ALA A 191 7.48 8.85 -9.72
CA ALA A 191 8.00 9.70 -10.79
C ALA A 191 9.41 10.25 -10.49
N THR A 192 9.88 10.23 -9.24
CA THR A 192 11.25 10.67 -8.90
C THR A 192 12.32 9.64 -9.34
N PRO A 193 13.58 10.07 -9.53
CA PRO A 193 14.69 9.14 -9.77
C PRO A 193 14.86 8.09 -8.66
N ALA A 194 14.60 8.46 -7.40
CA ALA A 194 14.69 7.54 -6.27
C ALA A 194 13.57 6.49 -6.28
N GLY A 195 12.32 6.91 -6.54
CA GLY A 195 11.18 6.01 -6.65
C GLY A 195 11.29 5.04 -7.83
N THR A 196 11.73 5.53 -9.00
CA THR A 196 12.03 4.66 -10.15
C THR A 196 13.15 3.66 -9.82
N ALA A 197 14.22 4.10 -9.16
CA ALA A 197 15.31 3.21 -8.75
C ALA A 197 14.85 2.15 -7.73
N MET A 198 13.89 2.45 -6.87
CA MET A 198 13.31 1.49 -5.92
C MET A 198 12.67 0.31 -6.66
N ILE A 199 11.86 0.59 -7.68
CA ILE A 199 11.19 -0.43 -8.51
C ILE A 199 12.25 -1.23 -9.29
N ASP A 200 13.15 -0.54 -9.97
CA ASP A 200 14.12 -1.17 -10.87
C ASP A 200 15.15 -2.04 -10.14
N LYS A 201 15.47 -1.69 -8.89
CA LYS A 201 16.44 -2.44 -8.06
C LYS A 201 15.80 -3.51 -7.19
N GLN A 202 14.47 -3.59 -7.11
CA GLN A 202 13.79 -4.60 -6.29
C GLN A 202 14.17 -6.05 -6.68
N PRO A 203 14.28 -6.43 -7.97
CA PRO A 203 14.75 -7.76 -8.37
C PRO A 203 16.20 -8.02 -7.94
N GLN A 204 17.08 -7.01 -8.07
CA GLN A 204 18.48 -7.10 -7.66
C GLN A 204 18.59 -7.27 -6.13
N MET A 205 17.75 -6.57 -5.36
CA MET A 205 17.68 -6.73 -3.91
C MET A 205 17.35 -8.18 -3.54
N GLN A 206 16.31 -8.77 -4.16
CA GLN A 206 15.94 -10.16 -3.92
C GLN A 206 17.08 -11.14 -4.27
N GLN A 207 17.75 -10.92 -5.41
CA GLN A 207 18.91 -11.73 -5.81
C GLN A 207 20.04 -11.65 -4.76
N ARG A 208 20.41 -10.44 -4.34
CA ARG A 208 21.44 -10.22 -3.31
C ARG A 208 21.05 -10.83 -1.96
N MET A 209 19.77 -10.77 -1.60
CA MET A 209 19.27 -11.43 -0.39
C MET A 209 19.52 -12.93 -0.44
N MET A 210 19.24 -13.60 -1.58
CA MET A 210 19.54 -15.03 -1.74
C MET A 210 21.03 -15.34 -1.64
N GLU A 211 21.89 -14.52 -2.24
CA GLU A 211 23.36 -14.65 -2.13
C GLU A 211 23.84 -14.59 -0.67
N VAL A 212 23.18 -13.77 0.17
CA VAL A 212 23.49 -13.65 1.60
C VAL A 212 22.92 -14.82 2.41
N MET A 213 21.71 -15.30 2.06
CA MET A 213 21.05 -16.39 2.79
C MET A 213 21.70 -17.76 2.54
N MET A 214 22.12 -18.06 1.30
CA MET A 214 22.63 -19.39 0.93
C MET A 214 23.82 -19.86 1.80
N PRO A 215 24.89 -19.08 2.02
CA PRO A 215 26.00 -19.49 2.88
C PRO A 215 25.57 -19.69 4.34
N ARG A 216 24.63 -18.89 4.83
CA ARG A 216 24.11 -19.01 6.20
C ARG A 216 23.34 -20.32 6.38
N MET A 217 22.52 -20.69 5.39
CA MET A 217 21.82 -21.96 5.37
C MET A 217 22.81 -23.13 5.33
N MET A 218 23.83 -23.07 4.47
CA MET A 218 24.88 -24.11 4.39
C MET A 218 25.63 -24.27 5.71
N LYS A 219 25.93 -23.18 6.42
CA LYS A 219 26.54 -23.23 7.76
C LYS A 219 25.62 -23.86 8.81
N ALA A 220 24.30 -23.79 8.62
CA ALA A 220 23.32 -24.40 9.51
C ALA A 220 23.06 -25.89 9.22
N MET A 221 23.43 -26.41 8.03
CA MET A 221 23.16 -27.79 7.61
C MET A 221 23.64 -28.87 8.60
N PRO A 222 24.84 -28.79 9.20
CA PRO A 222 25.27 -29.81 10.18
C PRO A 222 24.36 -29.86 11.41
N LYS A 223 23.87 -28.71 11.87
CA LYS A 223 22.92 -28.63 12.99
C LYS A 223 21.58 -29.26 12.62
N ILE A 224 21.10 -29.01 11.39
CA ILE A 224 19.87 -29.64 10.88
C ILE A 224 20.04 -31.16 10.82
N GLN A 225 21.15 -31.67 10.29
CA GLN A 225 21.45 -33.10 10.25
C GLN A 225 21.45 -33.74 11.64
N SER A 226 22.08 -33.08 12.62
CA SER A 226 22.10 -33.55 14.01
C SER A 226 20.69 -33.63 14.61
N LEU A 227 19.87 -32.60 14.41
CA LEU A 227 18.48 -32.59 14.86
C LEU A 227 17.64 -33.68 14.17
N SER A 228 17.84 -33.92 12.87
CA SER A 228 17.16 -35.01 12.16
C SER A 228 17.56 -36.39 12.70
N GLN A 229 18.83 -36.60 13.06
CA GLN A 229 19.28 -37.85 13.68
C GLN A 229 18.67 -38.05 15.07
N GLN A 230 18.64 -37.01 15.89
CA GLN A 230 18.02 -37.06 17.22
C GLN A 230 16.53 -37.42 17.11
N PHE A 231 15.81 -36.76 16.20
CA PHE A 231 14.41 -37.07 15.94
C PHE A 231 14.21 -38.53 15.51
N ALA A 232 15.04 -39.05 14.59
CA ALA A 232 14.96 -40.44 14.15
C ALA A 232 15.21 -41.43 15.30
N GLN A 233 16.17 -41.15 16.19
CA GLN A 233 16.45 -41.96 17.37
C GLN A 233 15.28 -41.95 18.35
N GLU A 234 14.69 -40.78 18.61
CA GLU A 234 13.51 -40.66 19.48
C GLU A 234 12.31 -41.43 18.93
N GLN A 235 12.07 -41.40 17.62
CA GLN A 235 10.98 -42.15 17.00
C GLN A 235 11.23 -43.66 17.02
N ALA A 236 12.47 -44.11 16.80
CA ALA A 236 12.84 -45.51 16.92
C ALA A 236 12.65 -46.03 18.37
N ALA A 237 13.04 -45.21 19.37
CA ALA A 237 12.84 -45.55 20.78
C ALA A 237 11.35 -45.60 21.17
N LYS A 238 10.51 -44.71 20.63
CA LYS A 238 9.05 -44.74 20.83
C LYS A 238 8.36 -45.91 20.13
N ALA A 239 8.84 -46.29 18.95
CA ALA A 239 8.34 -47.48 18.24
C ALA A 239 8.73 -48.79 18.94
N GLN A 240 9.75 -48.78 19.80
CA GLN A 240 10.22 -49.90 20.61
C GLN A 240 9.67 -49.86 22.06
N GLY A 241 8.43 -49.40 22.27
CA GLY A 241 7.76 -49.37 23.60
C GLY A 241 7.92 -50.67 24.43
N PRO A 242 7.76 -50.59 25.76
CA PRO A 242 8.43 -51.46 26.74
C PRO A 242 8.21 -52.95 26.45
N SER A 243 9.32 -53.63 26.17
CA SER A 243 9.35 -55.10 26.19
C SER A 243 9.12 -55.56 27.63
N THR A 244 7.92 -56.07 27.90
CA THR A 244 7.62 -56.87 29.10
C THR A 244 7.04 -58.22 28.66
N PRO A 245 7.35 -59.29 29.42
CA PRO A 245 8.21 -60.36 28.92
C PRO A 245 7.41 -61.63 28.62
N THR A 246 8.00 -62.49 27.79
CA THR A 246 7.51 -63.85 27.52
C THR A 246 7.24 -64.58 28.85
N PRO A 247 6.03 -65.13 29.08
CA PRO A 247 5.76 -65.90 30.29
C PRO A 247 6.58 -67.20 30.25
N THR A 248 7.36 -67.42 31.30
CA THR A 248 8.11 -68.65 31.58
C THR A 248 7.20 -69.89 31.40
N PRO A 249 7.64 -70.97 30.72
CA PRO A 249 6.82 -72.17 30.58
C PRO A 249 6.61 -72.83 31.95
N ALA A 250 5.35 -73.01 32.34
CA ALA A 250 5.00 -73.78 33.53
C ALA A 250 5.45 -75.24 33.38
N ALA A 251 6.19 -75.73 34.37
CA ALA A 251 6.56 -77.14 34.49
C ALA A 251 5.31 -78.02 34.62
N LYS A 252 5.26 -79.12 33.86
CA LYS A 252 4.23 -80.16 34.00
C LYS A 252 4.29 -80.79 35.39
N PRO A 253 3.16 -81.05 36.07
CA PRO A 253 3.15 -81.96 37.21
C PRO A 253 3.24 -83.40 36.72
N GLN A 254 4.17 -84.15 37.30
CA GLN A 254 4.12 -85.61 37.30
C GLN A 254 3.13 -86.04 38.39
N GLY A 255 2.18 -86.89 38.01
CA GLY A 255 1.17 -87.48 38.88
C GLY A 255 0.21 -88.31 38.05
#